data_AF-A0A078B957-F1
#
_entry.id   AF-A0A078B957-F1
#
_cell.length_a   1.000
_cell.length_b   1.000
_cell.length_c   1.000
_cell.angle_alpha   90.00
_cell.angle_beta   90.00
_cell.angle_gamma   90.00
#
_symmetry.space_group_name_H-M   'P 1'
#
loop_
_entity.id
_entity.type
_entity.pdbx_description
1 polymer ?
#
loop_
_entity_poly.entity_id
_entity_poly.type
_entity_poly.pdbx_seq_one_letter_code
_entity_poly.pdbx_strand_id
1 'polypeptide(L)'
;MAIPRNLVYVFLLAIIIAFAGMIYVIYSEKDLTSFIHSSSIEVQENIMVHPLFQQLQEQMQKLDEVPRLDFKDLSPKKFYKEYLTRNIPLVVENGCKQWPAFKKWGDMSYLEQSFGSQSLYIQRLERNDKSRIFQNYGMQIYNRRNTFEYFKNKTENDTDGGLVMYFFQNEMIVNRNLIHDIQKPNFLSKILRNRLTGMTMWAPFVRKPEYKDKERYVCVIKGSEQFRMVSPVYKHEIYSGVLEELDPEITPLNFFQRVNTTKFPLYERAKVLNIIVDEGDCLFVPAFYWVQSHTVAEEAILVNFEYESHSELANLLFKAIDHGILEDD
;
A
#
# COMPACT_ATOMS: atom_id res chain seq x y z
N MET A 1 -38.35 46.51 14.23
CA MET A 1 -37.35 47.09 13.31
C MET A 1 -37.60 46.45 11.95
N ALA A 2 -38.28 47.15 11.04
CA ALA A 2 -38.71 46.57 9.76
C ALA A 2 -37.51 46.50 8.80
N ILE A 3 -37.22 45.30 8.29
CA ILE A 3 -36.17 45.10 7.29
C ILE A 3 -36.53 45.94 6.05
N PRO A 4 -35.63 46.81 5.56
CA PRO A 4 -35.92 47.65 4.42
C PRO A 4 -36.24 46.77 3.21
N ARG A 5 -37.40 46.99 2.57
CA ARG A 5 -37.89 46.19 1.43
C ARG A 5 -36.83 45.97 0.35
N ASN A 6 -35.94 46.95 0.15
CA ASN A 6 -34.85 46.88 -0.82
C ASN A 6 -33.86 45.75 -0.52
N LEU A 7 -33.61 45.42 0.75
CA LEU A 7 -32.72 44.32 1.15
C LEU A 7 -33.35 42.95 0.84
N VAL A 8 -34.68 42.83 0.97
CA VAL A 8 -35.43 41.61 0.64
C VAL A 8 -35.37 41.35 -0.86
N TYR A 9 -35.49 42.39 -1.70
CA TYR A 9 -35.36 42.25 -3.15
C TYR A 9 -33.95 41.87 -3.59
N VAL A 10 -32.90 42.37 -2.93
CA VAL A 10 -31.51 41.96 -3.21
C VAL A 10 -31.29 40.49 -2.85
N PHE A 11 -31.86 40.04 -1.73
CA PHE A 11 -31.75 38.63 -1.31
C PHE A 11 -32.50 37.68 -2.26
N LEU A 12 -33.71 38.06 -2.70
CA LEU A 12 -34.47 37.31 -3.70
C LEU A 12 -33.74 37.24 -5.03
N LEU A 13 -33.13 38.35 -5.48
CA LEU A 13 -32.33 38.37 -6.70
C LEU A 13 -31.13 37.42 -6.59
N ALA A 14 -30.42 37.42 -5.46
CA ALA A 14 -29.28 36.52 -5.24
C ALA A 14 -29.69 35.04 -5.28
N ILE A 15 -30.84 34.69 -4.69
CA ILE A 15 -31.39 33.32 -4.72
C ILE A 15 -31.76 32.93 -6.16
N ILE A 16 -32.40 33.82 -6.92
CA ILE A 16 -32.78 33.55 -8.31
C ILE A 16 -31.52 33.37 -9.19
N ILE A 17 -30.48 34.18 -9.00
CA ILE A 17 -29.21 34.02 -9.72
C ILE A 17 -28.52 32.70 -9.36
N ALA A 18 -28.55 32.29 -8.08
CA ALA A 18 -28.01 31.01 -7.67
C ALA A 18 -28.77 29.82 -8.28
N PHE A 19 -30.11 29.88 -8.33
CA PHE A 19 -30.93 28.86 -8.98
C PHE A 19 -30.74 28.84 -10.50
N ALA A 20 -30.66 30.00 -11.14
CA ALA A 20 -30.36 30.10 -12.58
C ALA A 20 -28.96 29.55 -12.90
N GLY A 21 -27.97 29.78 -12.03
CA GLY A 21 -26.63 29.19 -12.14
C GLY A 21 -26.65 27.66 -11.99
N MET A 22 -27.40 27.13 -11.03
CA MET A 22 -27.59 25.68 -10.88
C MET A 22 -28.28 25.07 -12.10
N ILE A 23 -29.35 25.69 -12.60
CA ILE A 23 -30.06 25.23 -13.80
C ILE A 23 -29.15 25.32 -15.04
N TYR A 24 -28.34 26.38 -15.16
CA TYR A 24 -27.37 26.52 -16.25
C TYR A 24 -26.31 25.42 -16.21
N VAL A 25 -25.77 25.09 -15.02
CA VAL A 25 -24.82 23.98 -14.86
C VAL A 25 -25.46 22.65 -15.26
N ILE A 26 -26.69 22.38 -14.79
CA ILE A 26 -27.44 21.16 -15.11
C ILE A 26 -27.76 21.07 -16.61
N TYR A 27 -28.13 22.17 -17.27
CA TYR A 27 -28.46 22.16 -18.70
C TYR A 27 -27.24 22.27 -19.64
N SER A 28 -26.11 22.76 -19.13
CA SER A 28 -24.83 22.81 -19.85
C SER A 28 -24.09 21.46 -19.82
N GLU A 29 -24.62 20.43 -19.15
CA GLU A 29 -24.13 19.03 -19.22
C GLU A 29 -24.17 18.42 -20.64
N LYS A 30 -24.71 19.13 -21.63
CA LYS A 30 -24.56 18.77 -23.04
C LYS A 30 -23.11 18.72 -23.53
N ASP A 31 -22.18 19.42 -22.87
CA ASP A 31 -20.74 19.29 -23.19
C ASP A 31 -20.07 18.12 -22.48
N LEU A 32 -20.54 17.69 -21.30
CA LEU A 32 -20.01 16.50 -20.61
C LEU A 32 -20.42 15.21 -21.34
N THR A 33 -21.64 15.17 -21.88
CA THR A 33 -22.13 14.06 -22.72
C THR A 33 -21.37 13.96 -24.04
N SER A 34 -20.86 15.07 -24.60
CA SER A 34 -19.95 15.03 -25.75
C SER A 34 -18.58 14.41 -25.44
N PHE A 35 -18.11 14.58 -24.19
CA PHE A 35 -16.90 13.93 -23.69
C PHE A 35 -17.11 12.41 -23.53
N ILE A 36 -18.30 12.01 -23.06
CA ILE A 36 -18.70 10.60 -22.84
C ILE A 36 -19.00 9.88 -24.16
N HIS A 37 -19.54 10.55 -25.18
CA HIS A 37 -19.88 9.93 -26.47
C HIS A 37 -18.72 9.81 -27.47
N SER A 38 -17.53 10.35 -27.18
CA SER A 38 -16.37 10.24 -28.08
C SER A 38 -15.68 8.86 -28.04
N SER A 39 -16.06 7.99 -27.12
CA SER A 39 -15.58 6.61 -27.03
C SER A 39 -16.76 5.64 -27.17
N SER A 40 -17.17 5.37 -28.41
CA SER A 40 -18.03 4.22 -28.71
C SER A 40 -17.26 2.94 -28.43
N ILE A 41 -17.31 2.50 -27.18
CA ILE A 41 -16.73 1.24 -26.72
C ILE A 41 -17.78 0.17 -26.94
N GLU A 42 -17.42 -0.88 -27.69
CA GLU A 42 -18.23 -2.09 -27.81
C GLU A 42 -18.49 -2.65 -26.41
N VAL A 43 -19.76 -2.59 -26.02
CA VAL A 43 -20.27 -3.15 -24.76
C VAL A 43 -20.12 -4.67 -24.84
N GLN A 44 -19.04 -5.21 -24.30
CA GLN A 44 -19.04 -6.59 -23.81
C GLN A 44 -19.74 -6.58 -22.45
N GLU A 45 -20.97 -7.10 -22.43
CA GLU A 45 -21.79 -7.31 -21.23
C GLU A 45 -20.95 -7.97 -20.12
N ASN A 46 -20.76 -7.23 -19.01
CA ASN A 46 -20.85 -7.69 -17.60
C ASN A 46 -19.93 -6.97 -16.60
N ILE A 47 -19.18 -5.93 -16.96
CA ILE A 47 -18.52 -5.06 -15.96
C ILE A 47 -18.55 -3.62 -16.47
N MET A 48 -19.39 -2.76 -15.89
CA MET A 48 -19.40 -1.33 -16.18
C MET A 48 -18.16 -0.70 -15.54
N VAL A 49 -17.05 -0.63 -16.27
CA VAL A 49 -15.84 0.07 -15.80
C VAL A 49 -16.02 1.56 -16.05
N HIS A 50 -16.07 2.36 -14.99
CA HIS A 50 -16.24 3.80 -15.10
C HIS A 50 -15.11 4.43 -15.96
N PRO A 51 -15.38 5.39 -16.87
CA PRO A 51 -14.40 5.89 -17.85
C PRO A 51 -13.07 6.40 -17.25
N LEU A 52 -13.14 6.97 -16.05
CA LEU A 52 -11.95 7.38 -15.28
C LEU A 52 -11.00 6.22 -14.98
N PHE A 53 -11.52 5.03 -14.65
CA PHE A 53 -10.72 3.85 -14.39
C PHE A 53 -10.05 3.34 -15.66
N GLN A 54 -10.73 3.41 -16.82
CA GLN A 54 -10.14 3.02 -18.10
C GLN A 54 -8.91 3.89 -18.45
N GLN A 55 -9.01 5.21 -18.27
CA GLN A 55 -7.88 6.11 -18.50
C GLN A 55 -6.70 5.81 -17.54
N LEU A 56 -6.98 5.51 -16.27
CA LEU A 56 -5.95 5.14 -15.31
C LEU A 56 -5.34 3.76 -15.62
N GLN A 57 -6.16 2.80 -16.08
CA GLN A 57 -5.69 1.50 -16.55
C GLN A 57 -4.73 1.67 -17.74
N GLU A 58 -5.05 2.50 -18.73
CA GLU A 58 -4.14 2.77 -19.86
C GLU A 58 -2.81 3.38 -19.41
N GLN A 59 -2.82 4.29 -18.43
CA GLN A 59 -1.59 4.83 -17.86
C GLN A 59 -0.77 3.75 -17.15
N MET A 60 -1.42 2.88 -16.38
CA MET A 60 -0.76 1.75 -15.70
C MET A 60 -0.25 0.71 -16.70
N GLN A 61 -0.96 0.46 -17.80
CA GLN A 61 -0.51 -0.45 -18.85
C GLN A 61 0.78 0.05 -19.51
N LYS A 62 0.97 1.36 -19.64
CA LYS A 62 2.22 1.97 -20.14
C LYS A 62 3.41 1.87 -19.16
N LEU A 63 3.15 1.57 -17.89
CA LEU A 63 4.20 1.46 -16.85
C LEU A 63 4.88 0.09 -16.91
N ASP A 64 5.80 -0.14 -17.85
CA ASP A 64 6.45 -1.45 -18.04
C ASP A 64 7.15 -1.94 -16.77
N GLU A 65 7.87 -1.04 -16.10
CA GLU A 65 8.58 -1.31 -14.85
C GLU A 65 8.34 -0.20 -13.83
N VAL A 66 8.52 -0.54 -12.55
CA VAL A 66 8.46 0.46 -11.47
C VAL A 66 9.70 1.36 -11.58
N PRO A 67 9.52 2.69 -11.63
CA PRO A 67 10.62 3.62 -11.75
C PRO A 67 11.57 3.50 -10.55
N ARG A 68 12.86 3.66 -10.84
CA ARG A 68 13.96 3.69 -9.89
C ARG A 68 14.62 5.06 -9.93
N LEU A 69 14.84 5.67 -8.76
CA LEU A 69 15.55 6.94 -8.64
C LEU A 69 16.48 6.91 -7.44
N ASP A 70 17.67 7.51 -7.58
CA ASP A 70 18.54 7.77 -6.44
C ASP A 70 17.89 8.78 -5.49
N PHE A 71 18.06 8.56 -4.18
CA PHE A 71 17.59 9.45 -3.14
C PHE A 71 17.99 10.93 -3.35
N LYS A 72 19.17 11.19 -3.90
CA LYS A 72 19.68 12.56 -4.14
C LYS A 72 18.90 13.32 -5.21
N ASP A 73 18.32 12.60 -6.17
CA ASP A 73 17.56 13.17 -7.27
C ASP A 73 16.08 13.40 -6.92
N LEU A 74 15.68 13.04 -5.70
CA LEU A 74 14.31 13.10 -5.23
C LEU A 74 14.06 14.37 -4.41
N SER A 75 13.34 15.32 -5.01
CA SER A 75 12.82 16.51 -4.31
C SER A 75 11.36 16.32 -3.90
N PRO A 76 10.86 17.00 -2.84
CA PRO A 76 9.44 16.93 -2.46
C PRO A 76 8.49 17.28 -3.63
N LYS A 77 8.84 18.30 -4.43
CA LYS A 77 8.03 18.74 -5.57
C LYS A 77 7.97 17.67 -6.67
N LYS A 78 9.12 17.06 -6.98
CA LYS A 78 9.21 15.97 -7.97
C LYS A 78 8.40 14.76 -7.49
N PHE A 79 8.62 14.34 -6.24
CA PHE A 79 7.90 13.25 -5.61
C PHE A 79 6.37 13.45 -5.68
N TYR A 80 5.90 14.63 -5.28
CA TYR A 80 4.48 14.98 -5.28
C TYR A 80 3.84 14.87 -6.68
N LYS A 81 4.47 15.48 -7.68
CA LYS A 81 3.90 15.62 -9.04
C LYS A 81 3.99 14.36 -9.88
N GLU A 82 5.07 13.60 -9.72
CA GLU A 82 5.39 12.47 -10.62
C GLU A 82 4.95 11.13 -10.04
N TYR A 83 4.87 10.99 -8.71
CA TYR A 83 4.61 9.69 -8.07
C TYR A 83 3.35 9.73 -7.21
N LEU A 84 3.29 10.64 -6.23
CA LEU A 84 2.18 10.67 -5.27
C LEU A 84 0.83 10.95 -5.93
N THR A 85 0.70 12.07 -6.65
CA THR A 85 -0.56 12.48 -7.31
C THR A 85 -0.96 11.58 -8.47
N ARG A 86 -0.01 10.82 -9.03
CA ARG A 86 -0.26 9.85 -10.10
C ARG A 86 -0.51 8.43 -9.58
N ASN A 87 -0.40 8.21 -8.28
CA ASN A 87 -0.53 6.90 -7.64
C ASN A 87 0.45 5.85 -8.25
N ILE A 88 1.68 6.29 -8.58
CA ILE A 88 2.72 5.44 -9.18
C ILE A 88 3.75 5.05 -8.09
N PRO A 89 4.07 3.75 -7.91
CA PRO A 89 5.11 3.32 -6.98
C PRO A 89 6.50 3.75 -7.43
N LEU A 90 7.43 3.85 -6.48
CA LEU A 90 8.80 4.29 -6.75
C LEU A 90 9.78 3.50 -5.89
N VAL A 91 10.82 2.94 -6.53
CA VAL A 91 11.99 2.45 -5.80
C VAL A 91 12.97 3.60 -5.64
N VAL A 92 13.33 3.89 -4.39
CA VAL A 92 14.30 4.91 -4.02
C VAL A 92 15.62 4.22 -3.69
N GLU A 93 16.53 4.29 -4.64
CA GLU A 93 17.87 3.73 -4.51
C GLU A 93 18.68 4.54 -3.49
N ASN A 94 19.48 3.85 -2.68
CA ASN A 94 20.24 4.45 -1.59
C ASN A 94 19.36 5.18 -0.54
N GLY A 95 18.06 4.86 -0.47
CA GLY A 95 17.07 5.54 0.37
C GLY A 95 17.35 5.49 1.87
N CYS A 96 17.98 4.42 2.37
CA CYS A 96 18.33 4.27 3.78
C CYS A 96 19.83 4.05 4.05
N LYS A 97 20.70 4.02 3.03
CA LYS A 97 22.16 3.80 3.19
C LYS A 97 22.86 4.85 4.08
N GLN A 98 22.33 6.06 4.11
CA GLN A 98 22.86 7.15 4.94
C GLN A 98 22.46 7.04 6.43
N TRP A 99 21.53 6.14 6.77
CA TRP A 99 21.06 6.00 8.14
C TRP A 99 22.10 5.31 9.01
N PRO A 100 22.30 5.74 10.27
CA PRO A 100 23.09 4.97 11.23
C PRO A 100 22.60 3.52 11.37
N ALA A 101 21.28 3.29 11.25
CA ALA A 101 20.67 1.95 11.28
C ALA A 101 21.30 0.99 10.26
N PHE A 102 21.59 1.46 9.04
CA PHE A 102 22.18 0.63 7.98
C PHE A 102 23.53 0.02 8.39
N LYS A 103 24.32 0.76 9.17
CA LYS A 103 25.64 0.28 9.63
C LYS A 103 25.56 -0.52 10.92
N LYS A 104 24.60 -0.20 11.79
CA LYS A 104 24.54 -0.73 13.17
C LYS A 104 23.64 -1.95 13.31
N TRP A 105 22.51 -1.99 12.60
CA TRP A 105 21.47 -2.99 12.83
C TRP A 105 21.76 -4.33 12.18
N GLY A 106 22.76 -4.39 11.30
CA GLY A 106 23.31 -5.67 10.82
C GLY A 106 23.98 -6.48 11.94
N ASP A 107 24.44 -5.81 13.00
CA ASP A 107 25.01 -6.43 14.20
C ASP A 107 23.91 -6.75 15.21
N MET A 108 23.65 -8.05 15.40
CA MET A 108 22.64 -8.54 16.34
C MET A 108 22.98 -8.17 17.80
N SER A 109 24.26 -8.06 18.15
CA SER A 109 24.68 -7.66 19.50
C SER A 109 24.32 -6.21 19.81
N TYR A 110 24.37 -5.33 18.80
CA TYR A 110 23.92 -3.95 18.95
C TYR A 110 22.42 -3.87 19.23
N LEU A 111 21.61 -4.64 18.48
CA LEU A 111 20.17 -4.72 18.68
C LEU A 111 19.84 -5.33 20.03
N GLU A 112 20.55 -6.37 20.47
CA GLU A 112 20.37 -6.95 21.79
C GLU A 112 20.65 -5.95 22.93
N GLN A 113 21.75 -5.19 22.84
CA GLN A 113 22.09 -4.19 23.86
C GLN A 113 21.07 -3.05 23.92
N SER A 114 20.58 -2.58 22.76
CA SER A 114 19.70 -1.41 22.66
C SER A 114 18.22 -1.76 22.77
N PHE A 115 17.82 -2.94 22.29
CA PHE A 115 16.44 -3.37 22.09
C PHE A 115 16.07 -4.61 22.90
N GLY A 116 17.05 -5.28 23.52
CA GLY A 116 16.89 -6.57 24.21
C GLY A 116 15.70 -6.61 25.17
N SER A 117 15.54 -5.59 26.01
CA SER A 117 14.47 -5.51 27.01
C SER A 117 13.13 -4.97 26.49
N GLN A 118 13.07 -4.51 25.23
CA GLN A 118 11.82 -3.99 24.67
C GLN A 118 10.81 -5.13 24.50
N SER A 119 9.58 -4.86 24.93
CA SER A 119 8.47 -5.79 24.78
C SER A 119 7.88 -5.72 23.37
N LEU A 120 7.97 -6.82 22.63
CA LEU A 120 7.52 -6.98 21.25
C LEU A 120 6.38 -7.99 21.15
N TYR A 121 5.50 -7.81 20.18
CA TYR A 121 4.53 -8.83 19.80
C TYR A 121 5.17 -9.84 18.85
N ILE A 122 5.70 -10.91 19.42
CA ILE A 122 6.38 -11.97 18.67
C ILE A 122 5.35 -12.97 18.18
N GLN A 123 5.45 -13.30 16.90
CA GLN A 123 4.62 -14.28 16.24
C GLN A 123 5.45 -15.53 15.98
N ARG A 124 4.85 -16.67 16.28
CA ARG A 124 5.42 -18.00 16.04
C ARG A 124 4.54 -18.70 15.03
N LEU A 125 5.17 -19.29 14.04
CA LEU A 125 4.51 -19.99 12.97
C LEU A 125 5.14 -21.36 12.81
N GLU A 126 4.28 -22.38 12.84
CA GLU A 126 4.67 -23.78 12.69
C GLU A 126 4.21 -24.28 11.32
N ARG A 127 5.04 -25.12 10.69
CA ARG A 127 4.68 -25.82 9.45
C ARG A 127 4.76 -27.33 9.62
N ASN A 128 3.92 -28.03 8.86
CA ASN A 128 3.82 -29.50 8.92
C ASN A 128 4.74 -30.21 7.91
N ASP A 129 5.38 -29.49 6.99
CA ASP A 129 6.24 -30.04 5.93
C ASP A 129 7.54 -29.23 5.80
N LYS A 130 8.61 -29.88 5.32
CA LYS A 130 9.95 -29.33 5.11
C LYS A 130 10.10 -28.52 3.81
N SER A 131 9.00 -28.21 3.11
CA SER A 131 9.04 -27.31 1.94
C SER A 131 9.80 -26.02 2.28
N ARG A 132 10.61 -25.49 1.36
CA ARG A 132 11.62 -24.46 1.70
C ARG A 132 11.04 -23.11 2.15
N ILE A 133 9.77 -22.81 1.91
CA ILE A 133 9.21 -21.45 2.07
C ILE A 133 7.96 -21.48 2.96
N PHE A 134 7.96 -20.70 4.03
CA PHE A 134 6.79 -20.51 4.89
C PHE A 134 5.72 -19.65 4.19
N GLN A 135 4.44 -20.03 4.27
CA GLN A 135 3.33 -19.31 3.62
C GLN A 135 2.10 -19.22 4.53
N ASN A 136 1.46 -18.06 4.66
CA ASN A 136 0.33 -17.85 5.59
C ASN A 136 -0.98 -18.63 5.26
N TYR A 137 -1.03 -19.49 4.24
CA TYR A 137 -2.27 -20.19 3.85
C TYR A 137 -2.52 -21.41 4.75
N GLY A 138 -3.43 -21.27 5.72
CA GLY A 138 -3.91 -22.38 6.56
C GLY A 138 -2.99 -22.76 7.74
N MET A 139 -2.01 -21.91 8.08
CA MET A 139 -1.07 -22.18 9.17
C MET A 139 -1.48 -21.45 10.46
N GLN A 140 -1.23 -22.07 11.61
CA GLN A 140 -1.52 -21.46 12.91
C GLN A 140 -0.41 -20.48 13.30
N ILE A 141 -0.81 -19.24 13.58
CA ILE A 141 0.09 -18.20 14.11
C ILE A 141 -0.19 -18.07 15.61
N TYR A 142 0.83 -18.33 16.42
CA TYR A 142 0.78 -18.12 17.86
C TYR A 142 1.42 -16.79 18.20
N ASN A 143 0.65 -15.91 18.83
CA ASN A 143 1.12 -14.59 19.18
C ASN A 143 1.42 -14.49 20.68
N ARG A 144 2.58 -13.93 21.03
CA ARG A 144 2.96 -13.70 22.41
C ARG A 144 3.79 -12.43 22.55
N ARG A 145 3.44 -11.62 23.54
CA ARG A 145 4.27 -10.49 23.94
C ARG A 145 5.47 -10.97 24.76
N ASN A 146 6.70 -10.67 24.32
CA ASN A 146 7.93 -11.02 25.04
C ASN A 146 9.07 -10.03 24.71
N THR A 147 10.27 -10.24 25.25
CA THR A 147 11.43 -9.39 25.01
C THR A 147 12.11 -9.72 23.67
N PHE A 148 12.89 -8.77 23.12
CA PHE A 148 13.71 -9.04 21.94
C PHE A 148 14.79 -10.09 22.21
N GLU A 149 15.34 -10.13 23.42
CA GLU A 149 16.27 -11.19 23.84
C GLU A 149 15.64 -12.58 23.75
N TYR A 150 14.37 -12.71 24.14
CA TYR A 150 13.61 -13.96 23.97
C TYR A 150 13.45 -14.32 22.48
N PHE A 151 13.15 -13.34 21.63
CA PHE A 151 13.05 -13.55 20.17
C PHE A 151 14.37 -14.07 19.58
N LYS A 152 15.49 -13.42 19.90
CA LYS A 152 16.83 -13.81 19.44
C LYS A 152 17.16 -15.25 19.87
N ASN A 153 17.00 -15.57 21.15
CA ASN A 153 17.28 -16.91 21.66
C ASN A 153 16.42 -17.98 20.97
N LYS A 154 15.14 -17.68 20.70
CA LYS A 154 14.25 -18.61 19.99
C LYS A 154 14.59 -18.80 18.52
N THR A 155 15.00 -17.73 17.83
CA THR A 155 15.43 -17.82 16.43
C THR A 155 16.75 -18.57 16.27
N GLU A 156 17.65 -18.53 17.25
CA GLU A 156 18.92 -19.27 17.23
C GLU A 156 18.77 -20.74 17.64
N ASN A 157 18.00 -21.03 18.70
CA ASN A 157 18.03 -22.34 19.36
C ASN A 157 16.76 -23.19 19.19
N ASP A 158 15.63 -22.63 18.75
CA ASP A 158 14.31 -23.29 18.81
C ASP A 158 13.57 -23.29 17.46
N THR A 159 14.30 -23.58 16.38
CA THR A 159 13.72 -23.63 15.03
C THR A 159 13.18 -25.01 14.65
N ASP A 160 13.31 -26.02 15.53
CA ASP A 160 12.92 -27.42 15.30
C ASP A 160 13.34 -27.94 13.90
N GLY A 161 14.63 -27.77 13.57
CA GLY A 161 15.17 -28.16 12.26
C GLY A 161 14.59 -27.35 11.09
N GLY A 162 14.08 -26.14 11.35
CA GLY A 162 13.45 -25.24 10.39
C GLY A 162 11.95 -25.39 10.24
N LEU A 163 11.26 -26.12 11.13
CA LEU A 163 9.78 -26.27 11.12
C LEU A 163 9.06 -25.12 11.86
N VAL A 164 9.78 -24.41 12.72
CA VAL A 164 9.25 -23.27 13.48
C VAL A 164 9.99 -22.02 13.04
N MET A 165 9.25 -20.96 12.78
CA MET A 165 9.81 -19.62 12.64
C MET A 165 9.21 -18.66 13.65
N TYR A 166 10.05 -17.73 14.09
CA TYR A 166 9.65 -16.59 14.88
C TYR A 166 9.88 -15.33 14.06
N PHE A 167 8.96 -14.38 14.16
CA PHE A 167 9.08 -13.08 13.52
C PHE A 167 8.30 -12.03 14.33
N PHE A 168 8.55 -10.77 14.05
CA PHE A 168 7.68 -9.69 14.51
C PHE A 168 7.51 -8.68 13.40
N GLN A 169 6.35 -8.04 13.37
CA GLN A 169 5.99 -7.13 12.30
C GLN A 169 5.42 -5.84 12.85
N ASN A 170 5.83 -4.75 12.20
CA ASN A 170 5.33 -3.40 12.45
C ASN A 170 5.40 -2.95 13.92
N GLU A 171 6.42 -3.44 14.65
CA GLU A 171 6.64 -3.08 16.05
C GLU A 171 7.16 -1.66 16.16
N MET A 172 6.52 -0.84 16.98
CA MET A 172 6.94 0.54 17.17
C MET A 172 8.33 0.60 17.80
N ILE A 173 9.18 1.45 17.24
CA ILE A 173 10.51 1.71 17.78
C ILE A 173 10.35 2.74 18.91
N VAL A 174 10.41 2.28 20.15
CA VAL A 174 10.25 3.14 21.34
C VAL A 174 11.60 3.60 21.89
N ASN A 175 12.64 2.77 21.73
CA ASN A 175 13.98 3.10 22.20
C ASN A 175 14.54 4.34 21.48
N ARG A 176 14.99 5.34 22.25
CA ARG A 176 15.54 6.60 21.73
C ARG A 176 16.75 6.39 20.82
N ASN A 177 17.65 5.47 21.15
CA ASN A 177 18.85 5.21 20.35
C ASN A 177 18.47 4.72 18.95
N LEU A 178 17.52 3.78 18.86
CA LEU A 178 17.03 3.26 17.59
C LEU A 178 16.23 4.30 16.80
N ILE A 179 15.47 5.17 17.47
CA ILE A 179 14.79 6.29 16.81
C ILE A 179 15.81 7.23 16.17
N HIS A 180 16.92 7.52 16.85
CA HIS A 180 17.99 8.37 16.31
C HIS A 180 18.79 7.71 15.18
N ASP A 181 18.74 6.39 15.07
CA ASP A 181 19.38 5.66 13.98
C ASP A 181 18.61 5.73 12.65
N ILE A 182 17.36 6.17 12.68
CA ILE A 182 16.49 6.27 11.50
C ILE A 182 16.20 7.73 11.17
N GLN A 183 16.22 8.07 9.89
CA GLN A 183 15.86 9.40 9.42
C GLN A 183 14.60 9.34 8.57
N LYS A 184 13.58 10.12 8.94
CA LYS A 184 12.37 10.23 8.13
C LYS A 184 12.70 10.94 6.80
N PRO A 185 12.38 10.36 5.64
CA PRO A 185 12.70 10.96 4.35
C PRO A 185 12.02 12.32 4.17
N ASN A 186 12.81 13.37 3.95
CA ASN A 186 12.35 14.76 3.84
C ASN A 186 11.34 14.99 2.71
N PHE A 187 11.42 14.20 1.63
CA PHE A 187 10.48 14.32 0.52
C PHE A 187 9.07 13.84 0.87
N LEU A 188 8.93 12.89 1.81
CA LEU A 188 7.64 12.43 2.32
C LEU A 188 7.18 13.25 3.52
N SER A 189 8.05 13.47 4.52
CA SER A 189 7.67 14.10 5.80
C SER A 189 7.23 15.55 5.69
N LYS A 190 7.60 16.25 4.60
CA LYS A 190 7.13 17.61 4.29
C LYS A 190 5.72 17.65 3.70
N ILE A 191 5.23 16.54 3.17
CA ILE A 191 3.98 16.47 2.42
C ILE A 191 2.94 15.67 3.21
N LEU A 192 3.37 14.56 3.80
CA LEU A 192 2.50 13.58 4.42
C LEU A 192 2.73 13.49 5.92
N ARG A 193 1.64 13.25 6.65
CA ARG A 193 1.67 13.03 8.10
C ARG A 193 1.98 11.56 8.39
N ASN A 194 3.15 11.32 8.97
CA ASN A 194 3.55 9.99 9.44
C ASN A 194 2.68 9.55 10.63
N ARG A 195 2.05 8.38 10.51
CA ARG A 195 1.25 7.75 11.57
C ARG A 195 2.03 6.72 12.35
N LEU A 196 2.81 5.91 11.64
CA LEU A 196 3.53 4.80 12.24
C LEU A 196 4.94 4.70 11.66
N THR A 197 5.89 4.37 12.52
CA THR A 197 7.23 3.96 12.13
C THR A 197 7.52 2.67 12.85
N GLY A 198 7.47 1.56 12.11
CA GLY A 198 7.58 0.21 12.64
C GLY A 198 8.85 -0.47 12.15
N MET A 199 9.47 -1.24 13.04
CA MET A 199 10.50 -2.21 12.69
C MET A 199 9.87 -3.57 12.48
N THR A 200 10.44 -4.33 11.57
CA THR A 200 9.93 -5.64 11.19
C THR A 200 11.12 -6.55 10.89
N MET A 201 11.08 -7.78 11.41
CA MET A 201 12.11 -8.79 11.18
C MET A 201 11.49 -10.10 10.72
N TRP A 202 12.01 -10.64 9.64
CA TRP A 202 11.52 -11.86 9.01
C TRP A 202 12.65 -12.81 8.65
N ALA A 203 12.37 -14.11 8.78
CA ALA A 203 13.05 -15.15 8.00
C ALA A 203 12.35 -15.31 6.62
N PRO A 204 12.83 -16.19 5.72
CA PRO A 204 12.20 -16.40 4.41
C PRO A 204 10.70 -16.73 4.54
N PHE A 205 9.85 -15.87 3.99
CA PHE A 205 8.39 -15.95 4.18
C PHE A 205 7.64 -15.31 3.02
N VAL A 206 6.61 -15.99 2.50
CA VAL A 206 5.66 -15.42 1.54
C VAL A 206 4.38 -15.04 2.27
N ARG A 207 4.07 -13.74 2.23
CA ARG A 207 2.86 -13.18 2.85
C ARG A 207 1.65 -13.42 1.94
N LYS A 208 0.45 -13.29 2.51
CA LYS A 208 -0.77 -13.16 1.71
C LYS A 208 -0.82 -11.77 1.07
N PRO A 209 -1.49 -11.60 -0.07
CA PRO A 209 -1.80 -10.27 -0.56
C PRO A 209 -2.63 -9.51 0.47
N GLU A 210 -2.26 -8.26 0.71
CA GLU A 210 -2.97 -7.37 1.63
C GLU A 210 -3.24 -6.04 0.93
N TYR A 211 -4.45 -5.54 1.06
CA TYR A 211 -4.83 -4.20 0.61
C TYR A 211 -4.26 -3.14 1.55
N LYS A 212 -3.61 -2.13 0.99
CA LYS A 212 -2.94 -1.05 1.74
C LYS A 212 -3.64 0.28 1.49
N ASP A 213 -4.58 0.65 2.35
CA ASP A 213 -5.35 1.90 2.32
C ASP A 213 -4.51 3.19 2.54
N LYS A 214 -3.22 3.06 2.89
CA LYS A 214 -2.33 4.16 3.26
C LYS A 214 -1.04 4.15 2.47
N GLU A 215 -0.43 5.32 2.39
CA GLU A 215 0.87 5.52 1.77
C GLU A 215 1.95 4.86 2.63
N ARG A 216 2.83 4.06 2.02
CA ARG A 216 3.88 3.35 2.75
C ARG A 216 5.24 3.61 2.14
N TYR A 217 6.24 3.70 3.01
CA TYR A 217 7.64 3.71 2.61
C TYR A 217 8.36 2.60 3.35
N VAL A 218 8.79 1.58 2.61
CA VAL A 218 9.40 0.37 3.16
C VAL A 218 10.88 0.37 2.82
N CYS A 219 11.74 0.44 3.82
CA CYS A 219 13.19 0.45 3.64
C CYS A 219 13.81 -0.86 4.11
N VAL A 220 14.66 -1.45 3.26
CA VAL A 220 15.36 -2.70 3.58
C VAL A 220 16.71 -2.35 4.18
N ILE A 221 16.86 -2.61 5.48
CA ILE A 221 18.11 -2.35 6.22
C ILE A 221 19.09 -3.51 6.04
N LYS A 222 18.57 -4.74 6.06
CA LYS A 222 19.32 -6.00 5.88
C LYS A 222 18.44 -6.99 5.10
N GLY A 223 19.05 -7.80 4.24
CA GLY A 223 18.38 -8.78 3.39
C GLY A 223 17.77 -8.19 2.11
N SER A 224 16.84 -8.93 1.53
CA SER A 224 16.11 -8.51 0.32
C SER A 224 14.64 -8.93 0.42
N GLU A 225 13.76 -8.08 -0.08
CA GLU A 225 12.31 -8.29 -0.08
C GLU A 225 11.77 -8.10 -1.51
N GLN A 226 11.05 -9.10 -1.99
CA GLN A 226 10.38 -9.05 -3.29
C GLN A 226 8.92 -8.69 -3.10
N PHE A 227 8.41 -7.73 -3.87
CA PHE A 227 7.04 -7.28 -3.86
C PHE A 227 6.36 -7.59 -5.19
N ARG A 228 5.14 -8.14 -5.10
CA ARG A 228 4.18 -8.17 -6.20
C ARG A 228 3.01 -7.27 -5.85
N MET A 229 2.78 -6.25 -6.66
CA MET A 229 1.79 -5.22 -6.38
C MET A 229 0.81 -5.06 -7.53
N VAL A 230 -0.45 -4.83 -7.18
CA VAL A 230 -1.51 -4.55 -8.15
C VAL A 230 -2.16 -3.22 -7.81
N SER A 231 -2.24 -2.35 -8.81
CA SER A 231 -2.88 -1.04 -8.71
C SER A 231 -4.40 -1.21 -8.52
N PRO A 232 -5.05 -0.29 -7.79
CA PRO A 232 -6.50 -0.38 -7.56
C PRO A 232 -7.36 -0.36 -8.81
N VAL A 233 -6.82 0.09 -9.93
CA VAL A 233 -7.52 0.05 -11.22
C VAL A 233 -7.80 -1.37 -11.71
N TYR A 234 -7.14 -2.39 -11.15
CA TYR A 234 -7.33 -3.80 -11.51
C TYR A 234 -8.11 -4.60 -10.46
N LYS A 235 -8.88 -3.91 -9.59
CA LYS A 235 -9.62 -4.54 -8.48
C LYS A 235 -10.48 -5.73 -8.94
N HIS A 236 -11.19 -5.57 -10.06
CA HIS A 236 -12.06 -6.62 -10.60
C HIS A 236 -11.25 -7.77 -11.21
N GLU A 237 -10.14 -7.47 -11.88
CA GLU A 237 -9.27 -8.45 -12.53
C GLU A 237 -8.54 -9.35 -11.53
N ILE A 238 -8.34 -8.87 -10.30
CA ILE A 238 -7.83 -9.68 -9.19
C ILE A 238 -8.92 -10.32 -8.33
N TYR A 239 -10.19 -10.19 -8.72
CA TYR A 239 -11.33 -10.77 -8.02
C TYR A 239 -11.43 -10.36 -6.54
N SER A 240 -11.02 -9.13 -6.22
CA SER A 240 -11.14 -8.63 -4.84
C SER A 240 -12.60 -8.38 -4.51
N GLY A 241 -13.10 -8.96 -3.42
CA GLY A 241 -14.49 -8.79 -2.99
C GLY A 241 -15.55 -9.45 -3.87
N VAL A 242 -15.16 -10.35 -4.79
CA VAL A 242 -16.12 -10.97 -5.74
C VAL A 242 -16.88 -12.14 -5.12
N LEU A 243 -16.30 -12.81 -4.12
CA LEU A 243 -16.99 -13.87 -3.39
C LEU A 243 -17.73 -13.23 -2.21
N GLU A 244 -19.03 -13.51 -2.05
CA GLU A 244 -19.86 -12.96 -0.96
C GLU A 244 -19.28 -13.23 0.45
N GLU A 245 -18.47 -14.28 0.58
CA GLU A 245 -17.81 -14.69 1.82
C GLU A 245 -16.51 -13.90 2.13
N LEU A 246 -16.01 -13.11 1.17
CA LEU A 246 -14.76 -12.36 1.29
C LEU A 246 -15.03 -10.87 1.45
N ASP A 247 -14.28 -10.23 2.35
CA ASP A 247 -14.27 -8.77 2.44
C ASP A 247 -13.88 -8.13 1.08
N PRO A 248 -14.39 -6.92 0.77
CA PRO A 248 -14.12 -6.22 -0.51
C PRO A 248 -12.64 -6.06 -0.86
N GLU A 249 -11.79 -6.02 0.17
CA GLU A 249 -10.35 -5.82 0.10
C GLU A 249 -9.54 -7.12 -0.06
N ILE A 250 -10.19 -8.28 0.12
CA ILE A 250 -9.53 -9.59 0.05
C ILE A 250 -9.61 -10.14 -1.37
N THR A 251 -8.45 -10.50 -1.92
CA THR A 251 -8.34 -11.27 -3.16
C THR A 251 -8.10 -12.76 -2.86
N PRO A 252 -8.74 -13.68 -3.60
CA PRO A 252 -8.48 -15.11 -3.50
C PRO A 252 -7.17 -15.53 -4.19
N LEU A 253 -6.51 -14.62 -4.90
CA LEU A 253 -5.34 -14.93 -5.72
C LEU A 253 -4.06 -14.93 -4.89
N ASN A 254 -3.05 -15.67 -5.37
CA ASN A 254 -1.68 -15.57 -4.88
C ASN A 254 -0.82 -15.08 -6.05
N PHE A 255 -0.35 -13.84 -5.96
CA PHE A 255 0.42 -13.20 -7.02
C PHE A 255 1.77 -13.86 -7.25
N PHE A 256 2.36 -14.58 -6.30
CA PHE A 256 3.61 -15.32 -6.50
C PHE A 256 3.41 -16.70 -7.16
N GLN A 257 2.17 -17.16 -7.31
CA GLN A 257 1.85 -18.43 -7.93
C GLN A 257 1.25 -18.23 -9.32
N ARG A 258 1.31 -19.28 -10.15
CA ARG A 258 0.62 -19.26 -11.44
C ARG A 258 -0.88 -19.34 -11.20
N VAL A 259 -1.60 -18.30 -11.58
CA VAL A 259 -3.06 -18.25 -11.49
C VAL A 259 -3.68 -19.14 -12.56
N ASN A 260 -4.71 -19.90 -12.18
CA ASN A 260 -5.49 -20.70 -13.12
C ASN A 260 -6.46 -19.79 -13.89
N THR A 261 -6.12 -19.45 -15.13
CA THR A 261 -6.90 -18.55 -15.99
C THR A 261 -8.22 -19.17 -16.46
N THR A 262 -8.41 -20.49 -16.37
CA THR A 262 -9.73 -21.12 -16.59
C THR A 262 -10.70 -20.77 -15.47
N LYS A 263 -10.21 -20.68 -14.23
CA LYS A 263 -11.02 -20.30 -13.06
C LYS A 263 -11.11 -18.77 -12.89
N PHE A 264 -10.05 -18.05 -13.25
CA PHE A 264 -9.91 -16.60 -13.08
C PHE A 264 -9.54 -15.92 -14.41
N PRO A 265 -10.42 -15.94 -15.43
CA PRO A 265 -10.12 -15.41 -16.77
C PRO A 265 -9.79 -13.91 -16.80
N LEU A 266 -10.37 -13.10 -15.91
CA LEU A 266 -10.13 -11.65 -15.88
C LEU A 266 -8.67 -11.31 -15.51
N TYR A 267 -7.98 -12.21 -14.82
CA TYR A 267 -6.62 -11.99 -14.35
C TYR A 267 -5.61 -11.78 -15.49
N GLU A 268 -5.90 -12.27 -16.71
CA GLU A 268 -5.05 -12.02 -17.88
C GLU A 268 -4.94 -10.53 -18.23
N ARG A 269 -5.94 -9.73 -17.84
CA ARG A 269 -5.94 -8.27 -18.00
C ARG A 269 -5.27 -7.54 -16.85
N ALA A 270 -5.01 -8.20 -15.72
CA ALA A 270 -4.38 -7.59 -14.56
C ALA A 270 -2.88 -7.35 -14.81
N LYS A 271 -2.39 -6.16 -14.47
CA LYS A 271 -0.96 -5.90 -14.45
C LYS A 271 -0.40 -6.05 -13.04
N VAL A 272 0.45 -7.05 -12.85
CA VAL A 272 1.20 -7.26 -11.60
C VAL A 272 2.59 -6.67 -11.73
N LEU A 273 2.88 -5.65 -10.92
CA LEU A 273 4.20 -5.06 -10.82
C LEU A 273 5.09 -5.99 -9.98
N ASN A 274 6.28 -6.32 -10.48
CA ASN A 274 7.27 -7.14 -9.78
C ASN A 274 8.50 -6.30 -9.42
N ILE A 275 8.81 -6.21 -8.13
CA ILE A 275 9.86 -5.34 -7.61
C ILE A 275 10.72 -6.15 -6.64
N ILE A 276 12.04 -6.02 -6.73
CA ILE A 276 12.96 -6.50 -5.71
C ILE A 276 13.60 -5.26 -5.07
N VAL A 277 13.60 -5.23 -3.74
CA VAL A 277 14.22 -4.18 -2.93
C VAL A 277 15.34 -4.81 -2.13
N ASP A 278 16.55 -4.35 -2.41
CA ASP A 278 17.77 -4.86 -1.77
C ASP A 278 18.25 -3.92 -0.65
N GLU A 279 19.26 -4.38 0.09
CA GLU A 279 19.86 -3.64 1.19
C GLU A 279 20.22 -2.19 0.84
N GLY A 280 19.68 -1.26 1.61
CA GLY A 280 19.94 0.17 1.47
C GLY A 280 18.93 0.92 0.59
N ASP A 281 18.09 0.20 -0.15
CA ASP A 281 17.03 0.77 -0.97
C ASP A 281 15.69 0.79 -0.23
N CYS A 282 14.76 1.61 -0.72
CA CYS A 282 13.41 1.70 -0.19
C CYS A 282 12.37 1.67 -1.30
N LEU A 283 11.16 1.20 -0.98
CA LEU A 283 10.01 1.19 -1.86
C LEU A 283 8.93 2.13 -1.31
N PHE A 284 8.55 3.11 -2.11
CA PHE A 284 7.31 3.85 -1.93
C PHE A 284 6.16 3.06 -2.56
N VAL A 285 5.20 2.68 -1.71
CA VAL A 285 3.95 2.02 -2.08
C VAL A 285 2.83 3.04 -1.93
N PRO A 286 2.15 3.41 -3.03
CA PRO A 286 1.03 4.31 -2.95
C PRO A 286 -0.15 3.68 -2.19
N ALA A 287 -1.02 4.53 -1.64
CA ALA A 287 -2.28 4.08 -1.06
C ALA A 287 -3.15 3.31 -2.09
N PHE A 288 -3.97 2.41 -1.57
CA PHE A 288 -4.94 1.51 -2.22
C PHE A 288 -4.35 0.39 -3.07
N TYR A 289 -3.06 0.11 -2.96
CA TYR A 289 -2.45 -1.03 -3.65
C TYR A 289 -2.73 -2.34 -2.91
N TRP A 290 -2.96 -3.41 -3.68
CA TRP A 290 -2.81 -4.76 -3.18
C TRP A 290 -1.34 -5.13 -3.25
N VAL A 291 -0.76 -5.52 -2.11
CA VAL A 291 0.66 -5.83 -1.99
C VAL A 291 0.83 -7.23 -1.42
N GLN A 292 1.56 -8.07 -2.13
CA GLN A 292 2.07 -9.33 -1.62
C GLN A 292 3.58 -9.27 -1.61
N SER A 293 4.20 -9.63 -0.48
CA SER A 293 5.67 -9.59 -0.38
C SER A 293 6.26 -10.92 0.08
N HIS A 294 7.48 -11.17 -0.37
CA HIS A 294 8.26 -12.36 -0.12
C HIS A 294 9.65 -11.96 0.38
N THR A 295 9.97 -12.36 1.60
CA THR A 295 11.33 -12.24 2.14
C THR A 295 12.21 -13.27 1.46
N VAL A 296 13.19 -12.83 0.65
CA VAL A 296 14.06 -13.73 -0.13
C VAL A 296 15.32 -14.10 0.67
N ALA A 297 15.78 -13.20 1.54
CA ALA A 297 16.95 -13.40 2.38
C ALA A 297 16.67 -14.31 3.58
N GLU A 298 17.73 -14.97 4.10
CA GLU A 298 17.67 -15.78 5.33
C GLU A 298 17.22 -14.98 6.55
N GLU A 299 17.54 -13.70 6.57
CA GLU A 299 17.07 -12.75 7.56
C GLU A 299 16.90 -11.39 6.89
N ALA A 300 15.75 -10.77 7.09
CA ALA A 300 15.50 -9.41 6.63
C ALA A 300 15.04 -8.50 7.77
N ILE A 301 15.63 -7.32 7.82
CA ILE A 301 15.25 -6.24 8.73
C ILE A 301 14.71 -5.10 7.89
N LEU A 302 13.44 -4.75 8.11
CA LEU A 302 12.77 -3.68 7.39
C LEU A 302 12.28 -2.60 8.36
N VAL A 303 12.34 -1.35 7.89
CA VAL A 303 11.70 -0.22 8.56
C VAL A 303 10.56 0.27 7.68
N ASN A 304 9.35 0.25 8.25
CA ASN A 304 8.13 0.65 7.58
C ASN A 304 7.66 2.00 8.12
N PHE A 305 7.43 2.95 7.22
CA PHE A 305 6.73 4.19 7.53
C PHE A 305 5.35 4.14 6.91
N GLU A 306 4.33 4.40 7.71
CA GLU A 306 2.96 4.52 7.26
C GLU A 306 2.51 5.97 7.40
N TYR A 307 2.02 6.53 6.31
CA TYR A 307 1.52 7.89 6.23
C TYR A 307 0.04 7.88 5.83
N GLU A 308 -0.69 8.93 6.23
CA GLU A 308 -2.06 9.11 5.72
C GLU A 308 -2.08 9.21 4.19
N SER A 309 -3.15 8.68 3.59
CA SER A 309 -3.47 8.88 2.18
C SER A 309 -3.44 10.39 1.85
N HIS A 310 -2.83 10.75 0.72
CA HIS A 310 -2.72 12.16 0.35
C HIS A 310 -4.04 12.79 -0.11
N SER A 311 -5.07 11.98 -0.40
CA SER A 311 -6.36 12.43 -0.93
C SER A 311 -7.53 11.80 -0.17
N GLU A 312 -8.23 12.61 0.62
CA GLU A 312 -9.49 12.20 1.26
C GLU A 312 -10.59 11.91 0.23
N LEU A 313 -10.58 12.61 -0.91
CA LEU A 313 -11.51 12.34 -2.00
C LEU A 313 -11.31 10.92 -2.55
N ALA A 314 -10.07 10.48 -2.74
CA ALA A 314 -9.78 9.13 -3.19
C ALA A 314 -10.24 8.09 -2.17
N ASN A 315 -10.01 8.32 -0.87
CA ASN A 315 -10.55 7.45 0.19
C ASN A 315 -12.08 7.33 0.09
N LEU A 316 -12.78 8.45 -0.04
CA LEU A 316 -14.24 8.47 -0.11
C LEU A 316 -14.74 7.78 -1.38
N LEU A 317 -14.07 7.99 -2.50
CA LEU A 317 -14.38 7.33 -3.77
C LEU A 317 -14.24 5.81 -3.65
N PHE A 318 -13.12 5.30 -3.13
CA PHE A 318 -12.92 3.87 -2.96
C PHE A 318 -13.93 3.27 -1.98
N LYS A 319 -14.23 3.95 -0.87
CA LYS A 319 -15.31 3.52 0.04
C LYS A 319 -16.68 3.48 -0.64
N ALA A 320 -16.99 4.48 -1.47
CA ALA A 320 -18.25 4.51 -2.21
C ALA A 320 -18.35 3.34 -3.20
N ILE A 321 -17.24 3.01 -3.89
CA ILE A 321 -17.13 1.83 -4.76
C ILE A 321 -17.31 0.54 -3.96
N ASP A 322 -16.65 0.41 -2.81
CA ASP A 322 -16.76 -0.79 -1.96
C ASP A 322 -18.16 -0.99 -1.40
N HIS A 323 -18.91 0.09 -1.20
CA HIS A 323 -20.30 0.07 -0.75
C HIS A 323 -21.32 -0.01 -1.88
N GLY A 324 -20.89 -0.13 -3.14
CA GLY A 324 -21.80 -0.21 -4.31
C GLY A 324 -22.61 1.06 -4.55
N ILE A 325 -22.22 2.21 -3.97
CA ILE A 325 -22.99 3.48 -4.05
C ILE A 325 -23.00 4.03 -5.50
N LEU A 326 -22.03 3.61 -6.32
CA LEU A 326 -21.88 4.04 -7.71
C LEU A 326 -22.39 3.01 -8.72
N GLU A 327 -22.94 1.89 -8.25
CA GLU A 327 -23.60 0.91 -9.12
C GLU A 327 -25.07 1.31 -9.20
N ASP A 328 -25.48 1.89 -10.34
CA ASP A 328 -26.91 2.18 -10.60
C ASP A 328 -27.67 0.85 -10.68
N ASP A 329 -28.81 0.75 -9.97
CA ASP A 329 -29.75 -0.39 -9.97
C ASP A 329 -30.24 -0.81 -11.37
#